data_AF-A0A936QBK4-F1
#
_entry.id   AF-A0A936QBK4-F1
#
_cell.length_a   1.000
_cell.length_b   1.000
_cell.length_c   1.000
_cell.angle_alpha   90.00
_cell.angle_beta   90.00
_cell.angle_gamma   90.00
#
_symmetry.space_group_name_H-M   'P 1'
#
loop_
_entity.id
_entity.type
_entity.pdbx_description
1 polymer ?
#
loop_
_entity_poly.entity_id
_entity_poly.type
_entity_poly.pdbx_seq_one_letter_code
_entity_poly.pdbx_strand_id
1 'polypeptide(L)'
;MFANLTLYEQTTPLLRLRQNATHRIWEWLSKERPVGGDKCAKIGSGEENCTGTLTDYTVRVKVCVSGVLDGVCTKYSGGGYKPTGLLQKYGENESMHFGLLTGSYANNKSGGVLRKNVGIFTDEIDTGTGQFKLQADNDAAIVNAINRLKITGFKSDLSYECGWITDKPLPNGTCQMWGNPVGEMMYEAVRYFAGASATTNYLTSQNAGEESTLKLPVASWKDPYKDKSQGGGGAKYCAKPFMLTISDIYPSYDSDELPNVNSNFGTGTAKDVSGFSSIRGLAPEEPTKEGSYYSAGVARWARINDVNAVKGEQKVQTFVVAMASPLPKVKIPIGASSAITVIPFAKSVDGYGVDKTQGKFQPTNQLVDFYIDEIKNTDSSNKDTSVNGGRPYYKFRINYEDVEQGADHDMDAIVTYTVKLNLDKTVTVSLSSDYRGRYRAAHGLYRLRLYRRWRLPRGTR
;
A
#
# COMPACT_ATOMS: atom_id res chain seq x y z
N MET A 1 -17.47 0.39 -21.70
CA MET A 1 -16.33 0.20 -20.77
C MET A 1 -16.06 1.52 -20.07
N PHE A 2 -15.63 1.55 -18.82
CA PHE A 2 -15.22 2.78 -18.15
C PHE A 2 -14.00 2.55 -17.26
N ALA A 3 -13.21 3.60 -17.02
CA ALA A 3 -12.06 3.58 -16.13
C ALA A 3 -11.92 4.93 -15.41
N ASN A 4 -11.50 4.91 -14.16
CA ASN A 4 -11.09 6.12 -13.43
C ASN A 4 -9.56 6.16 -13.41
N LEU A 5 -8.97 7.17 -14.05
CA LEU A 5 -7.51 7.31 -14.13
C LEU A 5 -7.11 8.78 -14.17
N THR A 6 -5.83 9.03 -13.91
CA THR A 6 -5.22 10.35 -14.07
C THR A 6 -4.18 10.24 -15.18
N LEU A 7 -4.23 11.15 -16.16
CA LEU A 7 -3.26 11.19 -17.25
C LEU A 7 -1.96 11.86 -16.77
N TYR A 8 -0.86 11.54 -17.45
CA TYR A 8 0.41 12.25 -17.26
C TYR A 8 0.21 13.77 -17.33
N GLU A 9 0.87 14.51 -16.43
CA GLU A 9 0.75 15.97 -16.23
C GLU A 9 -0.65 16.51 -15.88
N GLN A 10 -1.66 15.64 -15.68
CA GLN A 10 -2.96 16.06 -15.19
C GLN A 10 -3.07 15.85 -13.68
N THR A 11 -3.65 16.83 -13.00
CA THR A 11 -3.93 16.73 -11.55
C THR A 11 -5.37 16.33 -11.27
N THR A 12 -6.22 16.34 -12.30
CA THR A 12 -7.65 16.13 -12.14
C THR A 12 -8.01 14.69 -12.50
N PRO A 13 -8.64 13.92 -11.60
CA PRO A 13 -9.10 12.57 -11.90
C PRO A 13 -10.12 12.58 -13.05
N LEU A 14 -9.99 11.62 -13.97
CA LEU A 14 -10.88 11.46 -15.11
C LEU A 14 -11.65 10.15 -15.03
N LEU A 15 -12.96 10.22 -15.29
CA LEU A 15 -13.76 9.06 -15.66
C LEU A 15 -13.77 9.00 -17.18
N ARG A 16 -13.04 8.04 -17.72
CA ARG A 16 -13.02 7.75 -19.16
C ARG A 16 -14.12 6.75 -19.48
N LEU A 17 -15.03 7.11 -20.38
CA LEU A 17 -16.11 6.26 -20.82
C LEU A 17 -15.92 5.91 -22.29
N ARG A 18 -15.84 4.61 -22.59
CA ARG A 18 -15.84 4.09 -23.97
C ARG A 18 -17.18 3.42 -24.26
N GLN A 19 -18.04 4.11 -25.01
CA GLN A 19 -19.39 3.66 -25.36
C GLN A 19 -19.37 2.75 -26.60
N ASN A 20 -20.25 1.75 -26.64
CA ASN A 20 -20.40 0.82 -27.77
C ASN A 20 -19.12 0.09 -28.17
N ALA A 21 -18.22 -0.18 -27.22
CA ALA A 21 -17.05 -1.00 -27.47
C ALA A 21 -17.41 -2.48 -27.53
N THR A 22 -16.95 -3.19 -28.56
CA THR A 22 -17.02 -4.65 -28.69
C THR A 22 -15.88 -5.36 -27.96
N HIS A 23 -14.80 -4.63 -27.69
CA HIS A 23 -13.66 -5.09 -26.90
C HIS A 23 -14.06 -5.30 -25.43
N ARG A 24 -13.33 -6.20 -24.77
CA ARG A 24 -13.43 -6.47 -23.33
C ARG A 24 -12.62 -5.43 -22.55
N ILE A 25 -13.02 -5.21 -21.29
CA ILE A 25 -12.37 -4.21 -20.43
C ILE A 25 -10.87 -4.43 -20.26
N TRP A 26 -10.44 -5.69 -20.18
CA TRP A 26 -9.03 -6.05 -20.04
C TRP A 26 -8.22 -5.81 -21.31
N GLU A 27 -8.83 -5.87 -22.49
CA GLU A 27 -8.15 -5.47 -23.73
C GLU A 27 -7.86 -3.97 -23.74
N TRP A 28 -8.63 -3.17 -22.99
CA TRP A 28 -8.43 -1.73 -22.90
C TRP A 28 -7.55 -1.30 -21.73
N LEU A 29 -7.59 -2.03 -20.61
CA LEU A 29 -6.92 -1.65 -19.37
C LEU A 29 -5.67 -2.49 -19.02
N SER A 30 -5.55 -3.72 -19.51
CA SER A 30 -4.37 -4.57 -19.32
C SER A 30 -3.57 -4.61 -20.60
N LYS A 31 -2.78 -3.58 -20.85
CA LYS A 31 -2.06 -3.41 -22.11
C LYS A 31 -0.80 -2.58 -21.93
N GLU A 32 0.14 -2.78 -22.87
CA GLU A 32 1.48 -2.20 -22.91
C GLU A 32 1.53 -0.72 -22.53
N ARG A 33 1.08 0.18 -23.41
CA ARG A 33 0.98 1.61 -23.10
C ARG A 33 0.24 2.38 -24.20
N PRO A 34 -0.48 3.47 -23.89
CA PRO A 34 -1.01 3.84 -22.58
C PRO A 34 -2.29 3.04 -22.26
N VAL A 35 -2.47 2.70 -20.98
CA VAL A 35 -3.69 2.10 -20.43
C VAL A 35 -4.89 3.06 -20.60
N GLY A 36 -6.05 2.51 -21.00
CA GLY A 36 -7.26 3.32 -21.12
C GLY A 36 -7.24 4.34 -22.27
N GLY A 37 -6.38 4.17 -23.28
CA GLY A 37 -6.23 5.06 -24.44
C GLY A 37 -7.11 4.70 -25.65
N ASP A 38 -6.63 5.03 -26.86
CA ASP A 38 -7.32 4.71 -28.12
C ASP A 38 -7.08 3.32 -28.66
N LYS A 39 -6.05 2.65 -28.14
CA LYS A 39 -5.63 1.32 -28.56
C LYS A 39 -6.03 0.27 -27.52
N CYS A 40 -6.51 -0.87 -28.01
CA CYS A 40 -6.84 -2.05 -27.23
C CYS A 40 -5.81 -3.15 -27.57
N ALA A 41 -5.41 -3.93 -26.57
CA ALA A 41 -4.60 -5.11 -26.77
C ALA A 41 -5.37 -6.15 -27.58
N LYS A 42 -4.67 -6.75 -28.53
CA LYS A 42 -5.10 -7.90 -29.31
C LYS A 42 -4.29 -9.10 -28.88
N ILE A 43 -4.92 -10.02 -28.16
CA ILE A 43 -4.27 -11.20 -27.58
C ILE A 43 -3.45 -11.92 -28.65
N GLY A 44 -2.13 -12.03 -28.43
CA GLY A 44 -1.19 -12.73 -29.32
C GLY A 44 -0.72 -11.96 -30.56
N SER A 45 -1.14 -10.70 -30.79
CA SER A 45 -0.78 -9.98 -32.03
C SER A 45 -0.50 -8.47 -31.91
N GLY A 46 -0.48 -7.90 -30.70
CA GLY A 46 -0.08 -6.50 -30.46
C GLY A 46 -1.28 -5.64 -30.06
N GLU A 47 -1.43 -4.47 -30.68
CA GLU A 47 -2.54 -3.55 -30.41
C GLU A 47 -3.39 -3.26 -31.66
N GLU A 48 -4.66 -2.94 -31.45
CA GLU A 48 -5.58 -2.45 -32.48
C GLU A 48 -6.36 -1.22 -31.99
N ASN A 49 -7.05 -0.53 -32.90
CA ASN A 49 -7.92 0.57 -32.49
C ASN A 49 -9.10 0.02 -31.68
N CYS A 50 -9.28 0.53 -30.46
CA CYS A 50 -10.48 0.23 -29.70
C CYS A 50 -11.71 0.70 -30.47
N THR A 51 -12.71 -0.18 -30.61
CA THR A 51 -14.05 0.19 -31.08
C THR A 51 -14.74 1.17 -30.13
N GLY A 52 -15.73 1.88 -30.65
CA GLY A 52 -16.59 2.75 -29.83
C GLY A 52 -15.96 4.12 -29.56
N THR A 53 -16.77 5.04 -29.05
CA THR A 53 -16.36 6.43 -28.82
C THR A 53 -15.81 6.61 -27.42
N LEU A 54 -14.64 7.22 -27.30
CA LEU A 54 -14.04 7.60 -26.02
C LEU A 54 -14.49 9.01 -25.63
N THR A 55 -14.89 9.18 -24.38
CA THR A 55 -15.27 10.47 -23.81
C THR A 55 -14.69 10.60 -22.41
N ASP A 56 -14.06 11.74 -22.13
CA ASP A 56 -13.46 12.03 -20.84
C ASP A 56 -14.39 12.93 -20.02
N TYR A 57 -14.67 12.51 -18.79
CA TYR A 57 -15.42 13.29 -17.82
C TYR A 57 -14.50 13.64 -16.66
N THR A 58 -14.41 14.92 -16.34
CA THR A 58 -13.74 15.37 -15.11
C THR A 58 -14.54 14.92 -13.89
N VAL A 59 -13.92 14.14 -13.00
CA VAL A 59 -14.56 13.69 -11.77
C VAL A 59 -14.41 14.77 -10.71
N ARG A 60 -15.54 15.24 -10.18
CA ARG A 60 -15.57 16.15 -9.04
C ARG A 60 -16.46 15.56 -7.97
N VAL A 61 -15.95 15.53 -6.74
CA VAL A 61 -16.74 15.08 -5.58
C VAL A 61 -17.50 16.29 -5.05
N LYS A 62 -18.84 16.24 -5.13
CA LYS A 62 -19.73 17.25 -4.56
C LYS A 62 -20.36 16.69 -3.29
N VAL A 63 -19.89 17.15 -2.14
CA VAL A 63 -20.40 16.76 -0.82
C VAL A 63 -21.02 17.96 -0.12
N CYS A 64 -21.98 17.69 0.76
CA CYS A 64 -22.60 18.71 1.60
C CYS A 64 -23.28 19.85 0.83
N VAL A 65 -24.03 19.48 -0.21
CA VAL A 65 -24.87 20.41 -0.98
C VAL A 65 -26.34 20.05 -0.81
N SER A 66 -27.23 20.98 -1.19
CA SER A 66 -28.68 20.77 -1.09
C SER A 66 -29.12 19.46 -1.77
N GLY A 67 -29.95 18.68 -1.09
CA GLY A 67 -30.44 17.38 -1.55
C GLY A 67 -29.54 16.17 -1.25
N VAL A 68 -28.28 16.39 -0.84
CA VAL A 68 -27.31 15.34 -0.45
C VAL A 68 -26.59 15.67 0.85
N LEU A 69 -27.28 16.38 1.77
CA LEU A 69 -26.79 16.60 3.12
C LEU A 69 -27.01 15.33 3.95
N ASP A 70 -25.99 14.92 4.69
CA ASP A 70 -26.05 13.78 5.60
C ASP A 70 -25.36 14.11 6.94
N GLY A 71 -25.16 13.09 7.78
CA GLY A 71 -24.57 13.23 9.10
C GLY A 71 -23.10 13.69 9.13
N VAL A 72 -22.40 13.72 8.00
CA VAL A 72 -21.02 14.23 7.91
C VAL A 72 -20.96 15.71 7.49
N CYS A 73 -22.12 16.36 7.32
CA CYS A 73 -22.19 17.76 6.88
C CYS A 73 -22.46 18.72 8.04
N THR A 74 -21.47 19.54 8.37
CA THR A 74 -21.60 20.59 9.40
C THR A 74 -21.81 21.95 8.75
N LYS A 75 -22.78 22.72 9.28
CA LYS A 75 -22.99 24.12 8.90
C LYS A 75 -22.07 25.02 9.73
N TYR A 76 -21.25 25.82 9.06
CA TYR A 76 -20.41 26.83 9.68
C TYR A 76 -21.10 28.20 9.63
N SER A 77 -20.97 29.03 10.67
CA SER A 77 -21.77 30.25 10.85
C SER A 77 -21.48 31.34 9.80
N GLY A 78 -20.21 31.46 9.39
CA GLY A 78 -19.76 32.32 8.30
C GLY A 78 -19.55 31.56 6.98
N GLY A 79 -20.00 30.30 6.90
CA GLY A 79 -19.76 29.41 5.77
C GLY A 79 -21.01 28.69 5.28
N GLY A 80 -20.82 27.87 4.25
CA GLY A 80 -21.79 26.86 3.83
C GLY A 80 -21.68 25.59 4.68
N TYR A 81 -22.39 24.54 4.26
CA TYR A 81 -22.14 23.21 4.78
C TYR A 81 -20.78 22.69 4.28
N LYS A 82 -20.01 22.06 5.15
CA LYS A 82 -18.73 21.42 4.84
C LYS A 82 -18.72 19.99 5.35
N PRO A 83 -18.02 19.07 4.65
CA PRO A 83 -17.79 17.73 5.17
C PRO A 83 -16.87 17.82 6.39
N THR A 84 -17.25 17.20 7.48
CA THR A 84 -16.47 17.15 8.72
C THR A 84 -16.20 15.70 9.13
N GLY A 85 -15.02 15.48 9.69
CA GLY A 85 -14.58 14.18 10.19
C GLY A 85 -14.04 14.28 11.62
N LEU A 86 -13.21 13.31 12.00
CA LEU A 86 -12.66 13.23 13.35
C LEU A 86 -11.76 14.42 13.72
N LEU A 87 -11.01 14.95 12.75
CA LEU A 87 -10.17 16.14 12.94
C LEU A 87 -11.02 17.35 13.34
N GLN A 88 -12.10 17.63 12.61
CA GLN A 88 -13.01 18.73 12.93
C GLN A 88 -13.74 18.46 14.25
N LYS A 89 -14.33 17.26 14.39
CA LYS A 89 -15.16 16.89 15.55
C LYS A 89 -14.42 17.02 16.89
N TYR A 90 -13.16 16.61 16.94
CA TYR A 90 -12.38 16.61 18.19
C TYR A 90 -11.31 17.70 18.25
N GLY A 91 -10.91 18.26 17.11
CA GLY A 91 -9.88 19.28 17.03
C GLY A 91 -10.40 20.70 17.16
N GLU A 92 -11.62 21.00 16.68
CA GLU A 92 -12.19 22.35 16.78
C GLU A 92 -12.57 22.74 18.21
N ASN A 93 -12.98 21.77 19.02
CA ASN A 93 -13.26 21.96 20.45
C ASN A 93 -12.06 21.60 21.34
N GLU A 94 -10.90 21.33 20.74
CA GLU A 94 -9.65 20.94 21.41
C GLU A 94 -9.76 19.75 22.37
N SER A 95 -10.77 18.89 22.19
CA SER A 95 -10.90 17.65 22.97
C SER A 95 -9.80 16.63 22.63
N MET A 96 -9.19 16.74 21.44
CA MET A 96 -7.98 16.01 21.06
C MET A 96 -7.00 16.93 20.32
N HIS A 97 -5.72 16.73 20.58
CA HIS A 97 -4.64 17.29 19.78
C HIS A 97 -4.19 16.29 18.72
N PHE A 98 -3.81 16.80 17.54
CA PHE A 98 -3.42 15.98 16.40
C PHE A 98 -2.04 16.38 15.89
N GLY A 99 -1.31 15.39 15.39
CA GLY A 99 -0.06 15.53 14.67
C GLY A 99 -0.04 14.55 13.50
N LEU A 100 0.96 14.67 12.64
CA LEU A 100 1.09 13.82 11.46
C LEU A 100 2.56 13.45 11.23
N LEU A 101 2.80 12.16 11.03
CA LEU A 101 4.05 11.58 10.55
C LEU A 101 3.72 10.75 9.31
N THR A 102 4.51 10.87 8.25
CA THR A 102 4.34 10.11 7.01
C THR A 102 5.66 9.47 6.60
N GLY A 103 5.65 8.56 5.62
CA GLY A 103 6.88 8.22 4.90
C GLY A 103 7.48 9.45 4.19
N SER A 104 8.67 9.27 3.64
CA SER A 104 9.34 10.24 2.78
C SER A 104 9.62 9.62 1.42
N TYR A 105 9.68 10.44 0.38
CA TYR A 105 10.03 10.01 -0.97
C TYR A 105 11.54 9.81 -1.07
N ALA A 106 12.31 10.78 -0.57
CA ALA A 106 13.78 10.71 -0.61
C ALA A 106 14.37 9.54 0.20
N ASN A 107 13.72 9.12 1.30
CA ASN A 107 14.09 7.93 2.07
C ASN A 107 12.88 6.97 2.12
N ASN A 108 12.42 6.52 0.95
CA ASN A 108 11.24 5.68 0.77
C ASN A 108 11.28 4.32 1.47
N LYS A 109 12.47 3.85 1.87
CA LYS A 109 12.66 2.63 2.65
C LYS A 109 12.90 2.86 4.14
N SER A 110 13.03 4.10 4.59
CA SER A 110 13.41 4.41 5.97
C SER A 110 12.26 5.07 6.74
N GLY A 111 12.24 4.89 8.06
CA GLY A 111 11.20 5.39 8.96
C GLY A 111 10.89 6.88 8.83
N GLY A 112 9.67 7.26 9.22
CA GLY A 112 9.01 8.44 8.65
C GLY A 112 9.45 9.82 9.17
N VAL A 113 8.82 10.84 8.57
CA VAL A 113 9.11 12.26 8.75
C VAL A 113 7.91 12.95 9.39
N LEU A 114 8.17 13.73 10.45
CA LEU A 114 7.16 14.54 11.09
C LEU A 114 6.71 15.67 10.15
N ARG A 115 5.42 15.72 9.84
CA ARG A 115 4.78 16.74 9.00
C ARG A 115 4.09 17.82 9.85
N LYS A 116 3.60 17.44 11.03
CA LYS A 116 2.97 18.33 12.02
C LYS A 116 3.21 17.81 13.44
N ASN A 117 3.72 18.68 14.31
CA ASN A 117 3.79 18.40 15.76
C ASN A 117 2.38 18.29 16.35
N VAL A 118 2.21 17.40 17.34
CA VAL A 118 0.93 17.25 18.06
C VAL A 118 0.53 18.57 18.71
N GLY A 119 -0.64 19.09 18.34
CA GLY A 119 -1.17 20.36 18.84
C GLY A 119 -2.65 20.57 18.51
N ILE A 120 -3.10 21.79 18.72
CA ILE A 120 -4.47 22.22 18.38
C ILE A 120 -4.69 22.12 16.87
N PHE A 121 -5.90 21.78 16.44
CA PHE A 121 -6.27 21.78 15.02
C PHE A 121 -6.82 23.14 14.55
N THR A 122 -7.22 23.99 15.50
CA THR A 122 -7.74 25.35 15.25
C THR A 122 -6.71 26.29 14.64
N ASP A 123 -5.43 25.91 14.50
CA ASP A 123 -4.43 26.63 13.71
C ASP A 123 -4.47 26.27 12.21
N GLU A 124 -5.09 25.14 11.85
CA GLU A 124 -5.27 24.65 10.48
C GLU A 124 -6.68 24.86 9.93
N ILE A 125 -7.66 25.23 10.76
CA ILE A 125 -9.04 25.48 10.32
C ILE A 125 -9.58 26.80 10.86
N ASP A 126 -10.35 27.51 10.03
CA ASP A 126 -11.21 28.61 10.46
C ASP A 126 -12.54 28.03 10.97
N THR A 127 -12.78 28.11 12.27
CA THR A 127 -13.99 27.57 12.92
C THR A 127 -15.25 28.36 12.59
N GLY A 128 -15.14 29.56 12.01
CA GLY A 128 -16.26 30.34 11.52
C GLY A 128 -16.71 29.93 10.11
N THR A 129 -15.77 29.50 9.25
CA THR A 129 -16.06 29.21 7.83
C THR A 129 -15.88 27.75 7.41
N GLY A 130 -15.19 26.95 8.23
CA GLY A 130 -14.80 25.57 7.92
C GLY A 130 -13.74 25.47 6.82
N GLN A 131 -13.03 26.57 6.52
CA GLN A 131 -11.95 26.59 5.53
C GLN A 131 -10.60 26.28 6.16
N PHE A 132 -9.75 25.56 5.42
CA PHE A 132 -8.41 25.23 5.88
C PHE A 132 -7.46 26.42 5.74
N LYS A 133 -6.66 26.64 6.78
CA LYS A 133 -5.51 27.55 6.85
C LYS A 133 -4.23 26.78 6.58
N LEU A 134 -3.10 27.48 6.50
CA LEU A 134 -1.77 26.86 6.38
C LEU A 134 -1.63 25.93 5.16
N GLN A 135 -2.12 26.36 3.99
CA GLN A 135 -2.07 25.60 2.73
C GLN A 135 -0.94 26.06 1.80
N ALA A 136 -0.04 26.93 2.26
CA ALA A 136 1.11 27.36 1.45
C ALA A 136 2.16 26.25 1.35
N ASP A 137 3.13 26.46 0.47
CA ASP A 137 4.25 25.53 0.29
C ASP A 137 4.98 25.33 1.62
N ASN A 138 5.23 24.06 1.96
CA ASN A 138 5.96 23.65 3.17
C ASN A 138 5.32 24.01 4.52
N ASP A 139 4.10 24.57 4.54
CA ASP A 139 3.37 24.81 5.79
C ASP A 139 3.18 23.49 6.56
N ALA A 140 3.72 23.43 7.78
CA ALA A 140 3.64 22.27 8.66
C ALA A 140 2.22 22.10 9.21
N ALA A 141 1.36 21.47 8.41
CA ALA A 141 -0.04 21.24 8.67
C ALA A 141 -0.46 19.83 8.18
N ILE A 142 -1.34 19.17 8.92
CA ILE A 142 -1.89 17.85 8.59
C ILE A 142 -2.57 17.89 7.23
N VAL A 143 -3.48 18.85 7.03
CA VAL A 143 -4.28 18.92 5.80
C VAL A 143 -3.40 19.26 4.60
N ASN A 144 -2.45 20.19 4.77
CA ASN A 144 -1.52 20.59 3.71
C ASN A 144 -0.64 19.41 3.27
N ALA A 145 -0.07 18.69 4.24
CA ALA A 145 0.77 17.53 3.95
C ALA A 145 0.00 16.45 3.18
N ILE A 146 -1.21 16.08 3.63
CA ILE A 146 -2.04 15.06 2.96
C ILE A 146 -2.42 15.52 1.55
N ASN A 147 -2.76 16.79 1.35
CA ASN A 147 -3.13 17.33 0.04
C ASN A 147 -1.96 17.32 -0.97
N ARG A 148 -0.72 17.31 -0.48
CA ARG A 148 0.50 17.32 -1.29
C ARG A 148 1.04 15.94 -1.63
N LEU A 149 0.67 14.90 -0.88
CA LEU A 149 1.03 13.52 -1.21
C LEU A 149 0.42 13.12 -2.56
N LYS A 150 1.26 12.69 -3.50
CA LYS A 150 0.88 12.30 -4.85
C LYS A 150 1.70 11.13 -5.35
N ILE A 151 1.17 10.41 -6.34
CA ILE A 151 1.98 9.50 -7.13
C ILE A 151 2.85 10.36 -8.05
N THR A 152 4.16 10.10 -8.07
CA THR A 152 5.15 10.84 -8.87
C THR A 152 6.05 9.92 -9.67
N GLY A 153 6.98 10.50 -10.44
CA GLY A 153 8.00 9.77 -11.18
C GLY A 153 7.52 9.07 -12.45
N PHE A 154 6.28 9.24 -12.91
CA PHE A 154 5.82 8.76 -14.23
C PHE A 154 6.09 9.83 -15.29
N LYS A 155 6.70 9.47 -16.42
CA LYS A 155 7.17 10.39 -17.46
C LYS A 155 6.31 10.38 -18.72
N SER A 156 6.54 11.37 -19.59
CA SER A 156 5.87 11.52 -20.90
C SER A 156 6.14 10.37 -21.89
N ASP A 157 7.25 9.65 -21.72
CA ASP A 157 7.59 8.45 -22.51
C ASP A 157 6.88 7.18 -22.03
N LEU A 158 5.93 7.32 -21.09
CA LEU A 158 5.14 6.23 -20.51
C LEU A 158 5.99 5.24 -19.69
N SER A 159 7.06 5.73 -19.07
CA SER A 159 7.91 4.96 -18.15
C SER A 159 8.11 5.70 -16.81
N TYR A 160 8.57 4.97 -15.79
CA TYR A 160 8.96 5.58 -14.52
C TYR A 160 10.41 6.09 -14.56
N GLU A 161 10.66 7.21 -13.88
CA GLU A 161 11.97 7.90 -13.79
C GLU A 161 13.11 6.99 -13.30
N CYS A 162 12.81 6.05 -12.41
CA CYS A 162 13.81 5.17 -11.85
C CYS A 162 14.22 4.02 -12.79
N GLY A 163 13.52 3.84 -13.91
CA GLY A 163 13.75 2.73 -14.85
C GLY A 163 13.57 1.36 -14.20
N TRP A 164 14.21 0.35 -14.80
CA TRP A 164 14.09 -1.04 -14.35
C TRP A 164 15.25 -1.45 -13.46
N ILE A 165 14.92 -2.14 -12.37
CA ILE A 165 15.88 -2.72 -11.43
C ILE A 165 15.77 -4.24 -11.51
N THR A 166 16.74 -4.88 -12.14
CA THR A 166 16.70 -6.32 -12.47
C THR A 166 17.71 -7.17 -11.71
N ASP A 167 18.76 -6.57 -11.15
CA ASP A 167 19.96 -7.27 -10.66
C ASP A 167 20.20 -7.14 -9.15
N LYS A 168 19.40 -6.33 -8.45
CA LYS A 168 19.57 -6.03 -7.02
C LYS A 168 18.26 -5.63 -6.33
N PRO A 169 18.19 -5.73 -4.99
CA PRO A 169 17.10 -5.13 -4.22
C PRO A 169 16.99 -3.62 -4.43
N LEU A 170 15.79 -3.07 -4.22
CA LEU A 170 15.52 -1.64 -4.34
C LEU A 170 16.48 -0.81 -3.45
N PRO A 171 17.30 0.08 -4.03
CA PRO A 171 18.09 1.04 -3.26
C PRO A 171 17.19 2.12 -2.63
N ASN A 172 17.54 2.59 -1.43
CA ASN A 172 16.83 3.72 -0.80
C ASN A 172 16.99 5.00 -1.64
N GLY A 173 15.96 5.83 -1.68
CA GLY A 173 15.87 7.05 -2.48
C GLY A 173 15.67 6.83 -3.99
N THR A 174 15.60 5.57 -4.44
CA THR A 174 15.29 5.19 -5.83
C THR A 174 13.86 4.63 -5.90
N CYS A 175 13.18 4.81 -7.04
CA CYS A 175 11.76 4.47 -7.21
C CYS A 175 10.93 4.91 -6.02
N GLN A 176 10.91 6.23 -5.75
CA GLN A 176 10.49 6.83 -4.48
C GLN A 176 9.03 6.58 -4.09
N MET A 177 8.22 6.03 -5.01
CA MET A 177 6.85 5.57 -4.76
C MET A 177 6.76 4.17 -4.14
N TRP A 178 7.86 3.42 -4.09
CA TRP A 178 7.91 2.06 -3.55
C TRP A 178 8.58 2.01 -2.17
N GLY A 179 8.10 1.13 -1.31
CA GLY A 179 8.56 1.00 0.07
C GLY A 179 7.43 1.31 1.05
N ASN A 180 7.42 0.63 2.19
CA ASN A 180 6.40 0.78 3.22
C ASN A 180 7.00 0.49 4.61
N PRO A 181 7.90 1.36 5.10
CA PRO A 181 8.65 1.13 6.34
C PRO A 181 7.79 1.43 7.59
N VAL A 182 6.56 0.90 7.63
CA VAL A 182 5.56 1.26 8.65
C VAL A 182 6.00 0.90 10.06
N GLY A 183 6.74 -0.20 10.25
CA GLY A 183 7.34 -0.57 11.53
C GLY A 183 8.29 0.51 12.05
N GLU A 184 9.13 1.06 11.19
CA GLU A 184 10.05 2.16 11.50
C GLU A 184 9.31 3.48 11.72
N MET A 185 8.27 3.77 10.93
CA MET A 185 7.41 4.94 11.14
C MET A 185 6.70 4.89 12.50
N MET A 186 6.20 3.70 12.90
CA MET A 186 5.59 3.50 14.22
C MET A 186 6.60 3.65 15.34
N TYR A 187 7.82 3.17 15.14
CA TYR A 187 8.93 3.37 16.08
C TYR A 187 9.25 4.86 16.25
N GLU A 188 9.31 5.60 15.14
CA GLU A 188 9.59 7.03 15.14
C GLU A 188 8.47 7.83 15.84
N ALA A 189 7.21 7.44 15.67
CA ALA A 189 6.10 8.02 16.42
C ALA A 189 6.19 7.77 17.94
N VAL A 190 6.66 6.58 18.36
CA VAL A 190 6.91 6.28 19.78
C VAL A 190 8.06 7.14 20.33
N ARG A 191 9.14 7.31 19.57
CA ARG A 191 10.25 8.21 19.93
C ARG A 191 9.78 9.65 20.07
N TYR A 192 8.89 10.12 19.21
CA TYR A 192 8.30 11.45 19.28
C TYR A 192 7.55 11.65 20.60
N PHE A 193 6.70 10.70 21.00
CA PHE A 193 6.01 10.76 22.30
C PHE A 193 6.98 10.62 23.49
N ALA A 194 8.11 9.96 23.31
CA ALA A 194 9.17 9.85 24.32
C ALA A 194 9.98 11.14 24.52
N GLY A 195 9.73 12.20 23.73
CA GLY A 195 10.51 13.44 23.78
C GLY A 195 11.93 13.29 23.22
N ALA A 196 12.19 12.23 22.45
CA ALA A 196 13.47 12.00 21.81
C ALA A 196 13.66 12.92 20.59
N SER A 197 14.89 12.94 20.06
CA SER A 197 15.18 13.54 18.76
C SER A 197 14.88 12.56 17.61
N ALA A 198 14.57 13.14 16.45
CA ALA A 198 14.39 12.43 15.19
C ALA A 198 15.59 11.54 14.87
N THR A 199 15.34 10.35 14.35
CA THR A 199 16.37 9.39 13.95
C THR A 199 17.11 9.88 12.72
N THR A 200 18.44 9.94 12.77
CA THR A 200 19.26 10.58 11.73
C THR A 200 19.07 9.99 10.33
N ASN A 201 18.93 8.65 10.22
CA ASN A 201 18.74 7.97 8.94
C ASN A 201 17.39 8.26 8.27
N TYR A 202 16.40 8.67 9.07
CA TYR A 202 15.03 8.96 8.62
C TYR A 202 14.90 10.41 8.13
N LEU A 203 15.88 11.26 8.44
CA LEU A 203 15.84 12.68 8.13
C LEU A 203 15.83 12.90 6.63
N THR A 204 14.87 13.71 6.19
CA THR A 204 14.85 14.34 4.88
C THR A 204 14.82 15.87 5.05
N SER A 205 14.91 16.59 3.94
CA SER A 205 14.73 18.04 3.92
C SER A 205 13.66 18.44 2.92
N GLN A 206 13.12 19.65 3.07
CA GLN A 206 12.18 20.23 2.10
C GLN A 206 12.80 20.43 0.70
N ASN A 207 14.12 20.26 0.57
CA ASN A 207 14.88 20.41 -0.67
C ASN A 207 15.30 19.06 -1.27
N ALA A 208 14.94 17.94 -0.66
CA ALA A 208 15.32 16.62 -1.14
C ALA A 208 14.26 16.08 -2.10
N GLY A 209 14.68 15.57 -3.26
CA GLY A 209 13.83 14.80 -4.19
C GLY A 209 12.40 15.35 -4.35
N GLU A 210 11.43 14.45 -4.26
CA GLU A 210 10.01 14.78 -4.42
C GLU A 210 9.43 15.58 -3.25
N GLU A 211 10.06 15.60 -2.08
CA GLU A 211 9.68 16.57 -1.04
C GLU A 211 9.74 18.00 -1.56
N SER A 212 10.76 18.33 -2.37
CA SER A 212 10.90 19.65 -2.96
C SER A 212 9.89 19.91 -4.08
N THR A 213 9.64 18.92 -4.93
CA THR A 213 8.66 19.04 -6.03
C THR A 213 7.25 19.24 -5.49
N LEU A 214 6.87 18.44 -4.49
CA LEU A 214 5.53 18.48 -3.88
C LEU A 214 5.40 19.57 -2.81
N LYS A 215 6.51 20.18 -2.40
CA LYS A 215 6.61 21.20 -1.34
C LYS A 215 6.07 20.66 -0.01
N LEU A 216 6.46 19.43 0.31
CA LEU A 216 6.00 18.72 1.50
C LEU A 216 6.62 19.35 2.75
N PRO A 217 5.82 19.59 3.81
CA PRO A 217 6.36 20.11 5.05
C PRO A 217 7.30 19.11 5.71
N VAL A 218 8.36 19.61 6.34
CA VAL A 218 9.23 18.85 7.26
C VAL A 218 9.28 19.65 8.56
N ALA A 219 8.68 19.12 9.62
CA ALA A 219 8.55 19.81 10.89
C ALA A 219 9.69 19.46 11.84
N SER A 220 10.30 20.49 12.45
CA SER A 220 11.22 20.28 13.57
C SER A 220 10.47 19.72 14.77
N TRP A 221 11.03 18.70 15.40
CA TRP A 221 10.38 18.01 16.51
C TRP A 221 10.28 18.89 17.75
N LYS A 222 9.12 18.85 18.40
CA LYS A 222 8.87 19.41 19.72
C LYS A 222 8.35 18.30 20.60
N ASP A 223 9.02 18.05 21.73
CA ASP A 223 8.50 17.13 22.75
C ASP A 223 7.06 17.55 23.11
N PRO A 224 6.05 16.67 22.92
CA PRO A 224 4.66 17.00 23.17
C PRO A 224 4.40 17.52 24.59
N TYR A 225 5.08 17.00 25.61
CA TYR A 225 4.80 17.28 27.01
C TYR A 225 5.69 18.35 27.62
N LYS A 226 6.80 18.70 26.95
CA LYS A 226 7.65 19.82 27.37
C LYS A 226 6.90 21.14 27.23
N ASP A 227 7.12 22.05 28.18
CA ASP A 227 6.43 23.36 28.20
C ASP A 227 6.71 24.17 26.93
N LYS A 228 5.69 24.89 26.44
CA LYS A 228 5.80 25.76 25.25
C LYS A 228 6.87 26.85 25.44
N SER A 229 7.00 27.39 26.65
CA SER A 229 8.03 28.38 27.00
C SER A 229 9.46 27.82 26.90
N GLN A 230 9.61 26.49 26.91
CA GLN A 230 10.89 25.78 26.77
C GLN A 230 11.04 25.12 25.38
N GLY A 231 10.19 25.51 24.41
CA GLY A 231 10.22 25.01 23.04
C GLY A 231 9.47 23.70 22.79
N GLY A 232 8.69 23.19 23.76
CA GLY A 232 7.88 21.98 23.60
C GLY A 232 6.46 22.21 23.06
N GLY A 233 5.64 21.15 23.08
CA GLY A 233 4.24 21.16 22.65
C GLY A 233 3.26 21.65 23.74
N GLY A 234 3.64 21.56 25.01
CA GLY A 234 2.84 22.00 26.17
C GLY A 234 1.61 21.14 26.47
N ALA A 235 1.56 19.90 25.99
CA ALA A 235 0.53 18.95 26.37
C ALA A 235 0.63 18.66 27.87
N LYS A 236 -0.52 18.57 28.55
CA LYS A 236 -0.56 18.21 29.96
C LYS A 236 -0.17 16.75 30.13
N TYR A 237 0.51 16.42 31.23
CA TYR A 237 0.94 15.06 31.55
C TYR A 237 -0.20 14.02 31.59
N CYS A 238 -1.43 14.48 31.84
CA CYS A 238 -2.63 13.64 31.84
C CYS A 238 -3.18 13.32 30.44
N ALA A 239 -2.75 14.05 29.40
CA ALA A 239 -3.10 13.74 28.02
C ALA A 239 -2.44 12.42 27.62
N LYS A 240 -3.23 11.46 27.13
CA LYS A 240 -2.73 10.13 26.77
C LYS A 240 -2.32 10.09 25.29
N PRO A 241 -1.18 9.46 24.96
CA PRO A 241 -0.73 9.36 23.58
C PRO A 241 -1.49 8.25 22.83
N PHE A 242 -1.93 8.58 21.62
CA PHE A 242 -2.58 7.66 20.69
C PHE A 242 -1.84 7.68 19.35
N MET A 243 -1.71 6.52 18.72
CA MET A 243 -1.12 6.37 17.40
C MET A 243 -2.14 5.69 16.48
N LEU A 244 -2.63 6.42 15.47
CA LEU A 244 -3.42 5.86 14.38
C LEU A 244 -2.49 5.62 13.20
N THR A 245 -2.29 4.35 12.84
CA THR A 245 -1.47 3.95 11.70
C THR A 245 -2.38 3.62 10.52
N ILE A 246 -2.17 4.28 9.39
CA ILE A 246 -2.81 3.98 8.11
C ILE A 246 -1.70 3.51 7.18
N SER A 247 -1.83 2.29 6.66
CA SER A 247 -0.82 1.71 5.77
C SER A 247 -1.46 0.64 4.90
N ASP A 248 -0.79 0.29 3.81
CA ASP A 248 -1.08 -0.91 3.06
C ASP A 248 -0.85 -2.17 3.94
N ILE A 249 -1.47 -3.29 3.55
CA ILE A 249 -1.36 -4.55 4.28
C ILE A 249 0.03 -5.22 4.16
N TYR A 250 0.89 -4.72 3.26
CA TYR A 250 2.23 -5.24 3.03
C TYR A 250 3.33 -4.25 3.48
N PRO A 251 3.74 -4.32 4.76
CA PRO A 251 4.97 -3.68 5.23
C PRO A 251 6.19 -4.16 4.44
N SER A 252 7.09 -3.23 4.12
CA SER A 252 8.35 -3.52 3.43
C SER A 252 9.48 -2.62 3.91
N TYR A 253 10.68 -3.20 4.02
CA TYR A 253 11.87 -2.52 4.55
C TYR A 253 11.54 -1.83 5.89
N ASP A 254 10.74 -2.50 6.71
CA ASP A 254 10.08 -1.86 7.86
C ASP A 254 10.82 -2.13 9.16
N SER A 255 12.05 -2.59 9.04
CA SER A 255 12.74 -3.15 10.18
C SER A 255 14.26 -3.33 10.08
N ASP A 256 14.88 -2.78 9.04
CA ASP A 256 16.29 -2.86 8.73
C ASP A 256 17.12 -1.74 9.37
N GLU A 257 16.49 -0.65 9.83
CA GLU A 257 17.15 0.50 10.47
C GLU A 257 16.82 0.66 11.96
N LEU A 258 16.45 -0.45 12.62
CA LEU A 258 16.07 -0.46 14.03
C LEU A 258 17.22 -0.90 14.95
N PRO A 259 17.18 -0.58 16.26
CA PRO A 259 18.16 -1.13 17.20
C PRO A 259 18.14 -2.66 17.23
N ASN A 260 19.32 -3.30 17.17
CA ASN A 260 19.53 -4.75 17.20
C ASN A 260 18.90 -5.54 16.04
N VAL A 261 18.88 -4.98 14.83
CA VAL A 261 18.46 -5.72 13.62
C VAL A 261 19.28 -7.01 13.45
N ASN A 262 18.60 -8.13 13.22
CA ASN A 262 19.24 -9.36 12.78
C ASN A 262 19.51 -9.29 11.27
N SER A 263 20.77 -9.09 10.88
CA SER A 263 21.21 -8.92 9.49
C SER A 263 21.24 -10.21 8.66
N ASN A 264 20.98 -11.39 9.25
CA ASN A 264 21.09 -12.69 8.57
C ASN A 264 19.77 -13.13 7.91
N PHE A 265 19.25 -12.35 6.97
CA PHE A 265 18.04 -12.70 6.22
C PHE A 265 18.36 -13.10 4.78
N GLY A 266 18.19 -14.40 4.46
CA GLY A 266 18.41 -14.92 3.10
C GLY A 266 18.26 -16.44 2.94
N THR A 267 18.28 -17.23 4.01
CA THR A 267 18.21 -18.69 3.93
C THR A 267 16.91 -19.22 4.54
N GLY A 268 16.11 -19.90 3.73
CA GLY A 268 14.80 -20.45 4.09
C GLY A 268 14.89 -21.69 4.98
N THR A 269 15.32 -21.52 6.22
CA THR A 269 15.21 -22.54 7.28
C THR A 269 14.34 -22.03 8.43
N ALA A 270 13.75 -22.96 9.18
CA ALA A 270 13.04 -22.65 10.41
C ALA A 270 13.94 -21.82 11.33
N LYS A 271 13.41 -20.71 11.84
CA LYS A 271 14.13 -19.82 12.76
C LYS A 271 13.53 -20.00 14.14
N ASP A 272 14.36 -20.24 15.15
CA ASP A 272 13.93 -20.15 16.53
C ASP A 272 13.58 -18.69 16.84
N VAL A 273 12.37 -18.47 17.36
CA VAL A 273 11.81 -17.16 17.63
C VAL A 273 11.63 -17.00 19.13
N SER A 274 12.36 -16.07 19.74
CA SER A 274 12.21 -15.69 21.14
C SER A 274 11.33 -14.44 21.37
N GLY A 275 10.90 -13.76 20.31
CA GLY A 275 10.01 -12.60 20.37
C GLY A 275 9.70 -12.00 19.00
N PHE A 276 8.64 -11.20 18.89
CA PHE A 276 8.20 -10.60 17.61
C PHE A 276 9.23 -9.65 16.98
N SER A 277 10.12 -9.04 17.79
CA SER A 277 11.14 -8.10 17.31
C SER A 277 12.20 -8.74 16.43
N SER A 278 12.50 -10.03 16.62
CA SER A 278 13.47 -10.80 15.84
C SER A 278 12.85 -11.56 14.67
N ILE A 279 11.52 -11.50 14.50
CA ILE A 279 10.85 -12.12 13.35
C ILE A 279 10.89 -11.17 12.16
N ARG A 280 11.58 -11.62 11.12
CA ARG A 280 11.43 -11.13 9.74
C ARG A 280 10.74 -12.22 8.95
N GLY A 281 9.72 -11.87 8.18
CA GLY A 281 8.94 -12.81 7.38
C GLY A 281 9.22 -12.61 5.90
N LEU A 282 9.22 -13.70 5.13
CA LEU A 282 8.84 -13.55 3.73
C LEU A 282 7.36 -13.19 3.76
N ALA A 283 7.01 -11.92 3.50
CA ALA A 283 5.62 -11.60 3.19
C ALA A 283 5.19 -12.60 2.10
N PRO A 284 4.19 -13.48 2.35
CA PRO A 284 3.84 -14.55 1.43
C PRO A 284 3.63 -14.08 -0.01
N GLU A 285 3.25 -12.82 -0.13
CA GLU A 285 2.93 -12.13 -1.36
C GLU A 285 4.04 -11.17 -1.87
N GLU A 286 5.01 -10.77 -1.04
CA GLU A 286 6.12 -9.85 -1.42
C GLU A 286 7.48 -10.30 -0.81
N PRO A 287 8.01 -11.46 -1.24
CA PRO A 287 9.14 -12.11 -0.56
C PRO A 287 10.48 -11.36 -0.66
N THR A 288 10.62 -10.41 -1.58
CA THR A 288 11.84 -9.60 -1.80
C THR A 288 11.85 -8.29 -1.01
N LYS A 289 10.77 -7.97 -0.28
CA LYS A 289 10.57 -6.66 0.35
C LYS A 289 10.78 -6.62 1.86
N GLU A 290 11.41 -7.64 2.44
CA GLU A 290 11.92 -7.61 3.82
C GLU A 290 10.86 -7.35 4.92
N GLY A 291 9.58 -7.68 4.68
CA GLY A 291 8.50 -7.45 5.65
C GLY A 291 8.71 -8.13 7.01
N SER A 292 8.21 -7.52 8.09
CA SER A 292 8.40 -8.01 9.45
C SER A 292 7.12 -8.03 10.30
N TYR A 293 7.25 -8.49 11.55
CA TYR A 293 6.22 -8.34 12.59
C TYR A 293 6.54 -7.19 13.54
N TYR A 294 7.44 -6.28 13.15
CA TYR A 294 7.98 -5.27 14.04
C TYR A 294 6.95 -4.23 14.46
N SER A 295 6.06 -3.82 13.55
CA SER A 295 4.90 -2.97 13.84
C SER A 295 4.09 -3.45 15.05
N ALA A 296 3.83 -4.77 15.14
CA ALA A 296 3.15 -5.38 16.28
C ALA A 296 4.01 -5.36 17.56
N GLY A 297 5.33 -5.56 17.42
CA GLY A 297 6.30 -5.47 18.51
C GLY A 297 6.36 -4.07 19.13
N VAL A 298 6.48 -3.03 18.30
CA VAL A 298 6.48 -1.62 18.73
C VAL A 298 5.18 -1.25 19.42
N ALA A 299 4.04 -1.59 18.81
CA ALA A 299 2.73 -1.32 19.39
C ALA A 299 2.58 -1.98 20.77
N ARG A 300 3.00 -3.24 20.92
CA ARG A 300 2.97 -3.93 22.22
C ARG A 300 3.91 -3.28 23.23
N TRP A 301 5.14 -2.96 22.83
CA TRP A 301 6.13 -2.35 23.73
C TRP A 301 5.62 -1.01 24.24
N ALA A 302 5.15 -0.13 23.36
CA ALA A 302 4.65 1.19 23.73
C ALA A 302 3.36 1.14 24.56
N ARG A 303 2.56 0.06 24.45
CA ARG A 303 1.34 -0.13 25.24
C ARG A 303 1.60 -0.49 26.71
N ILE A 304 2.73 -1.14 27.00
CA ILE A 304 3.06 -1.67 28.33
C ILE A 304 4.21 -0.93 29.03
N ASN A 305 4.99 -0.13 28.29
CA ASN A 305 6.06 0.70 28.85
C ASN A 305 5.63 2.16 28.89
N ASP A 306 6.09 2.85 29.93
CA ASP A 306 6.01 4.30 29.98
C ASP A 306 7.07 4.90 29.06
N VAL A 307 6.66 5.65 28.03
CA VAL A 307 7.60 6.13 27.00
C VAL A 307 8.21 7.48 27.33
N ASN A 308 7.65 8.23 28.26
CA ASN A 308 8.09 9.59 28.61
C ASN A 308 8.26 9.72 30.13
N ALA A 309 9.20 10.54 30.58
CA ALA A 309 9.52 10.69 32.01
C ALA A 309 8.64 11.74 32.74
N VAL A 310 7.67 12.37 32.06
CA VAL A 310 6.74 13.29 32.72
C VAL A 310 5.84 12.57 33.73
N LYS A 311 5.11 13.33 34.54
CA LYS A 311 4.28 12.77 35.62
C LYS A 311 3.21 11.80 35.09
N GLY A 312 3.14 10.61 35.68
CA GLY A 312 2.15 9.57 35.33
C GLY A 312 2.50 8.87 34.01
N GLU A 313 1.83 7.76 33.68
CA GLU A 313 2.30 6.91 32.57
C GLU A 313 1.84 7.37 31.17
N GLN A 314 2.77 7.53 30.23
CA GLN A 314 2.54 7.79 28.81
C GLN A 314 2.63 6.49 27.99
N LYS A 315 1.76 5.53 28.29
CA LYS A 315 1.60 4.31 27.47
C LYS A 315 0.83 4.63 26.18
N VAL A 316 1.42 4.34 25.03
CA VAL A 316 0.82 4.62 23.71
C VAL A 316 -0.21 3.54 23.35
N GLN A 317 -1.40 3.97 22.93
CA GLN A 317 -2.40 3.08 22.35
C GLN A 317 -2.38 3.16 20.82
N THR A 318 -2.25 2.01 20.17
CA THR A 318 -2.18 1.92 18.70
C THR A 318 -3.49 1.43 18.11
N PHE A 319 -3.98 2.16 17.11
CA PHE A 319 -5.07 1.75 16.21
C PHE A 319 -4.50 1.60 14.81
N VAL A 320 -4.89 0.54 14.10
CA VAL A 320 -4.39 0.28 12.74
C VAL A 320 -5.57 0.21 11.80
N VAL A 321 -5.51 1.01 10.73
CA VAL A 321 -6.38 0.90 9.56
C VAL A 321 -5.51 0.36 8.43
N ALA A 322 -5.58 -0.95 8.23
CA ALA A 322 -4.92 -1.60 7.11
C ALA A 322 -5.80 -1.50 5.86
N MET A 323 -5.23 -1.05 4.75
CA MET A 323 -5.93 -1.06 3.46
C MET A 323 -6.19 -2.49 3.00
N ALA A 324 -7.19 -2.66 2.13
CA ALA A 324 -7.49 -3.96 1.56
C ALA A 324 -6.33 -4.43 0.68
N SER A 325 -5.94 -5.70 0.82
CA SER A 325 -4.98 -6.34 -0.07
C SER A 325 -5.46 -6.22 -1.52
N PRO A 326 -4.66 -5.68 -2.45
CA PRO A 326 -4.96 -5.77 -3.88
C PRO A 326 -4.73 -7.19 -4.44
N LEU A 327 -4.10 -8.09 -3.66
CA LEU A 327 -3.68 -9.39 -4.17
C LEU A 327 -4.73 -10.49 -3.94
N PRO A 328 -5.02 -11.30 -4.97
CA PRO A 328 -6.04 -12.34 -4.93
C PRO A 328 -5.61 -13.51 -4.04
N LYS A 329 -6.50 -13.94 -3.14
CA LYS A 329 -6.32 -15.13 -2.31
C LYS A 329 -7.31 -16.21 -2.72
N VAL A 330 -6.83 -17.19 -3.50
CA VAL A 330 -7.67 -18.30 -3.95
C VAL A 330 -7.72 -19.37 -2.85
N LYS A 331 -8.85 -19.45 -2.14
CA LYS A 331 -9.07 -20.43 -1.08
C LYS A 331 -9.93 -21.57 -1.58
N ILE A 332 -9.37 -22.77 -1.57
CA ILE A 332 -10.03 -23.99 -2.03
C ILE A 332 -10.48 -24.77 -0.81
N PRO A 333 -11.80 -24.91 -0.58
CA PRO A 333 -12.30 -25.70 0.53
C PRO A 333 -11.97 -27.18 0.30
N ILE A 334 -11.33 -27.83 1.28
CA ILE A 334 -11.01 -29.27 1.25
C ILE A 334 -11.77 -30.05 2.33
N GLY A 335 -12.67 -29.38 3.04
CA GLY A 335 -13.53 -29.90 4.09
C GLY A 335 -14.29 -28.76 4.78
N ALA A 336 -15.10 -29.08 5.80
CA ALA A 336 -15.97 -28.09 6.47
C ALA A 336 -15.21 -26.91 7.12
N SER A 337 -13.98 -27.14 7.57
CA SER A 337 -13.17 -26.17 8.31
C SER A 337 -11.73 -26.04 7.80
N SER A 338 -11.43 -26.68 6.67
CA SER A 338 -10.08 -26.73 6.10
C SER A 338 -10.07 -26.22 4.67
N ALA A 339 -9.08 -25.39 4.34
CA ALA A 339 -8.88 -24.88 3.00
C ALA A 339 -7.40 -24.86 2.66
N ILE A 340 -7.11 -25.08 1.38
CA ILE A 340 -5.80 -24.81 0.79
C ILE A 340 -5.85 -23.40 0.21
N THR A 341 -4.86 -22.56 0.54
CA THR A 341 -4.74 -21.23 -0.07
C THR A 341 -3.65 -21.27 -1.13
N VAL A 342 -4.03 -20.90 -2.36
CA VAL A 342 -3.15 -20.71 -3.50
C VAL A 342 -2.78 -19.25 -3.57
N ILE A 343 -1.49 -18.97 -3.41
CA ILE A 343 -0.90 -17.64 -3.60
C ILE A 343 0.01 -17.72 -4.84
N PRO A 344 -0.38 -17.07 -5.95
CA PRO A 344 0.38 -17.08 -7.17
C PRO A 344 1.51 -16.06 -7.09
N PHE A 345 2.71 -16.42 -7.54
CA PHE A 345 3.83 -15.48 -7.71
C PHE A 345 4.70 -15.89 -8.89
N ALA A 346 5.43 -14.91 -9.44
CA ALA A 346 6.38 -15.13 -10.51
C ALA A 346 7.67 -14.35 -10.26
N LYS A 347 8.75 -14.78 -10.91
CA LYS A 347 10.05 -14.10 -10.95
C LYS A 347 10.59 -14.11 -12.35
N SER A 348 11.24 -13.02 -12.76
CA SER A 348 12.08 -13.01 -13.94
C SER A 348 13.40 -13.68 -13.62
N VAL A 349 13.83 -14.60 -14.48
CA VAL A 349 14.96 -15.50 -14.21
C VAL A 349 16.05 -15.41 -15.25
N ASP A 350 15.88 -14.65 -16.32
CA ASP A 350 16.87 -14.42 -17.36
C ASP A 350 16.49 -13.13 -18.13
N GLY A 351 17.39 -12.61 -18.96
CA GLY A 351 17.21 -11.36 -19.71
C GLY A 351 17.52 -10.08 -18.93
N TYR A 352 17.84 -9.00 -19.63
CA TYR A 352 18.01 -7.63 -19.07
C TYR A 352 18.89 -7.54 -17.81
N GLY A 353 19.95 -8.35 -17.74
CA GLY A 353 20.89 -8.36 -16.63
C GLY A 353 20.49 -9.23 -15.42
N VAL A 354 19.37 -9.95 -15.49
CA VAL A 354 18.96 -10.90 -14.44
C VAL A 354 19.92 -12.09 -14.39
N ASP A 355 20.52 -12.33 -13.22
CA ASP A 355 21.37 -13.49 -12.97
C ASP A 355 20.52 -14.69 -12.54
N LYS A 356 20.47 -15.74 -13.37
CA LYS A 356 19.71 -16.97 -13.10
C LYS A 356 20.31 -17.88 -12.03
N THR A 357 21.50 -17.56 -11.54
CA THR A 357 22.22 -18.35 -10.54
C THR A 357 21.42 -18.41 -9.24
N GLN A 358 21.21 -19.63 -8.72
CA GLN A 358 20.46 -19.85 -7.49
C GLN A 358 21.05 -19.02 -6.33
N GLY A 359 20.18 -18.32 -5.60
CA GLY A 359 20.57 -17.48 -4.47
C GLY A 359 20.98 -16.05 -4.84
N LYS A 360 21.11 -15.73 -6.13
CA LYS A 360 21.21 -14.35 -6.60
C LYS A 360 19.86 -13.65 -6.56
N PHE A 361 19.86 -12.33 -6.68
CA PHE A 361 18.63 -11.57 -6.76
C PHE A 361 17.94 -11.87 -8.10
N GLN A 362 16.63 -12.12 -8.02
CA GLN A 362 15.73 -12.17 -9.17
C GLN A 362 14.49 -11.36 -8.80
N PRO A 363 14.10 -10.39 -9.64
CA PRO A 363 12.99 -9.51 -9.32
C PRO A 363 11.70 -10.32 -9.24
N THR A 364 10.85 -9.95 -8.29
CA THR A 364 9.52 -10.52 -8.17
C THR A 364 8.60 -9.80 -9.16
N ASN A 365 7.88 -10.57 -9.97
CA ASN A 365 6.94 -10.04 -10.94
C ASN A 365 5.69 -9.51 -10.23
N GLN A 366 5.36 -8.24 -10.47
CA GLN A 366 4.14 -7.67 -9.92
C GLN A 366 2.90 -8.29 -10.56
N LEU A 367 1.82 -8.44 -9.79
CA LEU A 367 0.51 -8.78 -10.33
C LEU A 367 -0.18 -7.48 -10.77
N VAL A 368 -0.34 -7.30 -12.07
CA VAL A 368 -1.03 -6.14 -12.64
C VAL A 368 -2.54 -6.33 -12.57
N ASP A 369 -3.02 -7.51 -12.98
CA ASP A 369 -4.45 -7.82 -13.03
C ASP A 369 -4.77 -9.27 -12.67
N PHE A 370 -5.99 -9.48 -12.16
CA PHE A 370 -6.53 -10.80 -11.86
C PHE A 370 -7.92 -10.97 -12.46
N TYR A 371 -8.07 -11.96 -13.34
CA TYR A 371 -9.29 -12.24 -14.07
C TYR A 371 -9.87 -13.57 -13.67
N ILE A 372 -11.15 -13.58 -13.28
CA ILE A 372 -11.87 -14.82 -13.01
C ILE A 372 -12.59 -15.24 -14.30
N ASP A 373 -12.23 -16.41 -14.83
CA ASP A 373 -12.94 -17.01 -15.96
C ASP A 373 -14.09 -17.89 -15.45
N GLU A 374 -13.81 -18.72 -14.45
CA GLU A 374 -14.79 -19.65 -13.91
C GLU A 374 -14.51 -19.99 -12.44
N ILE A 375 -15.55 -19.96 -11.61
CA ILE A 375 -15.54 -20.51 -10.25
C ILE A 375 -16.79 -21.35 -10.09
N LYS A 376 -16.60 -22.64 -9.80
CA LYS A 376 -17.69 -23.60 -9.62
C LYS A 376 -17.48 -24.43 -8.38
N ASN A 377 -18.60 -24.87 -7.79
CA ASN A 377 -18.63 -25.84 -6.70
C ASN A 377 -17.87 -25.40 -5.44
N THR A 378 -17.85 -24.11 -5.15
CA THR A 378 -17.22 -23.59 -3.92
C THR A 378 -18.20 -23.51 -2.77
N ASP A 379 -19.48 -23.36 -3.09
CA ASP A 379 -20.60 -23.37 -2.16
C ASP A 379 -21.88 -23.77 -2.92
N SER A 380 -23.04 -23.66 -2.27
CA SER A 380 -24.32 -24.02 -2.86
C SER A 380 -24.78 -23.09 -3.99
N SER A 381 -24.29 -21.84 -4.05
CA SER A 381 -24.74 -20.84 -5.02
C SER A 381 -24.19 -21.05 -6.44
N ASN A 382 -23.05 -21.76 -6.58
CA ASN A 382 -22.40 -22.00 -7.87
C ASN A 382 -22.14 -23.48 -8.15
N LYS A 383 -22.97 -24.36 -7.58
CA LYS A 383 -22.86 -25.81 -7.74
C LYS A 383 -23.20 -26.23 -9.17
N ASP A 384 -22.32 -27.05 -9.75
CA ASP A 384 -22.43 -27.65 -11.07
C ASP A 384 -21.70 -29.00 -11.08
N THR A 385 -22.47 -30.09 -11.09
CA THR A 385 -21.92 -31.45 -11.02
C THR A 385 -21.23 -31.88 -12.30
N SER A 386 -21.45 -31.19 -13.43
CA SER A 386 -20.78 -31.47 -14.69
C SER A 386 -19.32 -31.01 -14.68
N VAL A 387 -19.01 -29.99 -13.88
CA VAL A 387 -17.67 -29.42 -13.73
C VAL A 387 -16.96 -30.08 -12.55
N ASN A 388 -15.80 -30.70 -12.80
CA ASN A 388 -14.99 -31.41 -11.79
C ASN A 388 -15.80 -32.38 -10.88
N GLY A 389 -16.87 -32.98 -11.40
CA GLY A 389 -17.73 -33.89 -10.63
C GLY A 389 -18.39 -33.23 -9.39
N GLY A 390 -18.68 -31.93 -9.45
CA GLY A 390 -19.28 -31.20 -8.34
C GLY A 390 -18.30 -30.80 -7.23
N ARG A 391 -16.98 -30.96 -7.46
CA ARG A 391 -15.92 -30.52 -6.54
C ARG A 391 -15.40 -29.14 -6.93
N PRO A 392 -14.85 -28.36 -5.97
CA PRO A 392 -14.29 -27.05 -6.22
C PRO A 392 -13.41 -26.99 -7.46
N TYR A 393 -13.69 -26.01 -8.31
CA TYR A 393 -13.01 -25.76 -9.56
C TYR A 393 -12.84 -24.26 -9.75
N TYR A 394 -11.64 -23.84 -10.12
CA TYR A 394 -11.31 -22.44 -10.41
C TYR A 394 -10.54 -22.38 -11.73
N LYS A 395 -10.89 -21.42 -12.57
CA LYS A 395 -10.10 -20.99 -13.71
C LYS A 395 -9.98 -19.48 -13.68
N PHE A 396 -8.75 -18.98 -13.65
CA PHE A 396 -8.47 -17.55 -13.58
C PHE A 396 -7.17 -17.22 -14.31
N ARG A 397 -7.01 -15.98 -14.73
CA ARG A 397 -5.83 -15.47 -15.41
C ARG A 397 -5.17 -14.39 -14.57
N ILE A 398 -3.85 -14.35 -14.63
CA ILE A 398 -3.05 -13.31 -13.97
C ILE A 398 -2.17 -12.65 -15.01
N ASN A 399 -2.23 -11.32 -15.03
CA ASN A 399 -1.29 -10.49 -15.77
C ASN A 399 -0.09 -10.16 -14.86
N TYR A 400 1.10 -10.54 -15.29
CA TYR A 400 2.36 -10.30 -14.59
C TYR A 400 3.21 -9.29 -15.33
N GLU A 401 3.92 -8.51 -14.53
CA GLU A 401 4.99 -7.60 -14.94
C GLU A 401 6.39 -8.23 -14.73
N ASP A 402 7.35 -7.96 -15.59
CA ASP A 402 8.69 -8.55 -15.58
C ASP A 402 9.65 -7.99 -14.52
N VAL A 403 9.37 -6.84 -13.91
CA VAL A 403 10.16 -6.30 -12.79
C VAL A 403 9.30 -5.83 -11.61
N GLU A 404 9.97 -5.65 -10.47
CA GLU A 404 9.29 -5.36 -9.20
C GLU A 404 8.99 -3.86 -9.02
N GLN A 405 9.73 -2.97 -9.67
CA GLN A 405 9.54 -1.53 -9.58
C GLN A 405 9.83 -0.88 -10.93
N GLY A 406 9.15 0.23 -11.20
CA GLY A 406 9.45 1.09 -12.35
C GLY A 406 9.20 0.46 -13.72
N ALA A 407 8.53 -0.70 -13.76
CA ALA A 407 8.09 -1.33 -15.00
C ALA A 407 7.08 -0.45 -15.75
N ASP A 408 6.92 -0.67 -17.05
CA ASP A 408 5.95 0.04 -17.88
C ASP A 408 4.52 -0.53 -17.80
N HIS A 409 4.31 -1.56 -16.98
CA HIS A 409 3.03 -2.20 -16.68
C HIS A 409 2.36 -2.83 -17.90
N ASP A 410 3.18 -3.46 -18.70
CA ASP A 410 2.99 -3.54 -20.13
C ASP A 410 2.35 -4.87 -20.61
N MET A 411 2.01 -5.73 -19.64
CA MET A 411 1.44 -7.06 -19.82
C MET A 411 2.44 -8.08 -20.38
N ASP A 412 3.61 -8.21 -19.74
CA ASP A 412 4.65 -9.16 -20.14
C ASP A 412 4.19 -10.61 -20.23
N ALA A 413 3.35 -11.04 -19.28
CA ALA A 413 2.88 -12.42 -19.23
C ALA A 413 1.46 -12.54 -18.69
N ILE A 414 0.60 -13.20 -19.46
CA ILE A 414 -0.69 -13.71 -18.96
C ILE A 414 -0.60 -15.21 -18.76
N VAL A 415 -0.89 -15.63 -17.53
CA VAL A 415 -0.94 -17.05 -17.15
C VAL A 415 -2.34 -17.42 -16.70
N THR A 416 -2.95 -18.38 -17.39
CA THR A 416 -4.14 -19.08 -16.92
C THR A 416 -3.73 -20.11 -15.87
N TYR A 417 -4.41 -20.05 -14.73
CA TYR A 417 -4.40 -21.05 -13.68
C TYR A 417 -5.71 -21.83 -13.73
N THR A 418 -5.61 -23.16 -13.76
CA THR A 418 -6.74 -24.06 -13.53
C THR A 418 -6.48 -24.83 -12.25
N VAL A 419 -7.39 -24.71 -11.29
CA VAL A 419 -7.27 -25.32 -9.97
C VAL A 419 -8.43 -26.27 -9.70
N LYS A 420 -8.11 -27.51 -9.34
CA LYS A 420 -9.09 -28.59 -9.13
C LYS A 420 -8.88 -29.26 -7.78
N LEU A 421 -9.96 -29.46 -7.02
CA LEU A 421 -9.96 -30.39 -5.90
C LEU A 421 -10.14 -31.83 -6.41
N ASN A 422 -9.22 -32.70 -6.02
CA ASN A 422 -9.24 -34.13 -6.33
C ASN A 422 -10.04 -34.93 -5.27
N LEU A 423 -10.42 -36.16 -5.61
CA LEU A 423 -11.18 -37.06 -4.73
C LEU A 423 -10.43 -37.39 -3.42
N ASP A 424 -9.11 -37.49 -3.47
CA ASP A 424 -8.21 -37.77 -2.35
C ASP A 424 -7.91 -36.53 -1.47
N LYS A 425 -8.63 -35.42 -1.69
CA LYS A 425 -8.45 -34.12 -1.02
C LYS A 425 -7.11 -33.43 -1.31
N THR A 426 -6.40 -33.86 -2.34
CA THR A 426 -5.28 -33.10 -2.92
C THR A 426 -5.80 -32.04 -3.89
N VAL A 427 -4.96 -31.06 -4.22
CA VAL A 427 -5.29 -30.01 -5.19
C VAL A 427 -4.33 -30.09 -6.36
N THR A 428 -4.87 -30.16 -7.58
CA THR A 428 -4.11 -30.00 -8.82
C THR A 428 -4.18 -28.54 -9.26
N VAL A 429 -3.02 -27.94 -9.52
CA VAL A 429 -2.89 -26.62 -10.14
C VAL A 429 -2.16 -26.79 -11.47
N SER A 430 -2.82 -26.42 -12.56
CA SER A 430 -2.27 -26.42 -13.91
C SER A 430 -2.13 -24.99 -14.39
N LEU A 431 -1.01 -24.68 -15.05
CA LEU A 431 -0.72 -23.35 -15.56
C LEU A 431 -0.54 -23.43 -17.08
N SER A 432 -1.13 -22.49 -17.82
CA SER A 432 -0.86 -22.25 -19.24
C SER A 432 -0.52 -20.79 -19.47
N SER A 433 0.47 -20.52 -20.32
CA SER A 433 0.78 -19.15 -20.77
C SER A 433 -0.08 -18.87 -21.99
N ASP A 434 -0.99 -17.90 -21.87
CA ASP A 434 -1.93 -17.54 -22.94
C ASP A 434 -1.40 -16.37 -23.78
N TYR A 435 -0.50 -15.56 -23.21
CA TYR A 435 0.18 -14.47 -23.88
C TYR A 435 1.62 -14.33 -23.36
N ARG A 436 2.52 -13.99 -24.28
CA ARG A 436 3.89 -13.53 -24.03
C ARG A 436 4.09 -12.27 -24.87
N GLY A 437 4.55 -11.18 -24.25
CA GLY A 437 4.96 -9.97 -24.98
C GLY A 437 5.95 -10.29 -26.11
N ARG A 438 5.90 -9.53 -27.20
CA ARG A 438 6.55 -9.84 -28.50
C ARG A 438 8.09 -9.91 -28.51
N TYR A 439 8.77 -9.81 -27.36
CA TYR A 439 10.22 -9.64 -27.34
C TYR A 439 11.04 -10.49 -26.36
N ARG A 440 10.49 -11.48 -25.63
CA ARG A 440 11.32 -12.13 -24.58
C ARG A 440 11.02 -13.61 -24.34
N ALA A 441 11.99 -14.46 -24.65
CA ALA A 441 11.99 -15.90 -24.41
C ALA A 441 12.26 -16.31 -22.94
N ALA A 442 12.20 -15.37 -21.98
CA ALA A 442 12.79 -15.53 -20.65
C ALA A 442 11.83 -15.42 -19.44
N HIS A 443 10.51 -15.46 -19.64
CA HIS A 443 9.58 -15.05 -18.57
C HIS A 443 9.12 -16.23 -17.70
N GLY A 444 9.49 -16.15 -16.42
CA GLY A 444 8.73 -16.68 -15.30
C GLY A 444 9.06 -18.09 -14.84
N LEU A 445 9.69 -18.23 -13.67
CA LEU A 445 9.41 -19.38 -12.80
C LEU A 445 8.12 -19.09 -12.04
N TYR A 446 6.98 -19.54 -12.59
CA TYR A 446 5.68 -19.45 -11.91
C TYR A 446 5.65 -20.51 -10.81
N ARG A 447 5.62 -20.08 -9.56
CA ARG A 447 5.60 -20.99 -8.42
C ARG A 447 4.35 -20.76 -7.60
N LEU A 448 3.84 -21.87 -7.09
CA LEU A 448 2.72 -21.91 -6.19
C LEU A 448 3.23 -22.14 -4.77
N ARG A 449 2.82 -21.29 -3.82
CA ARG A 449 3.02 -21.59 -2.40
C ARG A 449 1.70 -22.00 -1.77
N LEU A 450 1.69 -23.20 -1.19
CA LEU A 450 0.53 -23.75 -0.48
C LEU A 450 0.72 -23.56 1.02
N TYR A 451 -0.25 -22.92 1.66
CA TYR A 451 -0.28 -22.78 3.11
C TYR A 451 -1.41 -23.62 3.71
N ARG A 452 -1.09 -24.38 4.77
CA ARG A 452 -2.07 -25.02 5.65
C ARG A 452 -2.23 -24.16 6.89
N ARG A 453 -3.42 -23.60 7.11
CA ARG A 453 -3.66 -22.73 8.25
C ARG A 453 -3.92 -23.59 9.50
N TRP A 454 -2.99 -23.57 10.45
CA TRP A 454 -3.21 -24.11 11.79
C TRP A 454 -3.83 -23.03 12.67
N ARG A 455 -4.96 -23.32 13.32
CA ARG A 455 -5.53 -22.43 14.33
C ARG A 455 -4.70 -22.62 15.60
N LEU A 456 -3.92 -21.61 16.00
CA LEU A 456 -3.30 -21.63 17.33
C LEU A 456 -4.42 -21.67 18.39
N PRO A 457 -4.30 -22.49 19.44
CA PRO A 457 -5.24 -22.47 20.55
C PRO A 457 -5.35 -21.05 21.10
N ARG A 458 -6.58 -20.60 21.38
CA ARG A 458 -6.76 -19.38 22.16
C ARG A 458 -6.13 -19.64 23.53
N GLY A 459 -4.97 -19.06 23.78
CA GLY A 459 -4.40 -19.03 25.13
C GLY A 459 -5.45 -18.43 26.07
N THR A 460 -5.81 -19.18 27.11
CA THR A 460 -6.53 -18.66 28.27
C THR A 460 -5.72 -17.50 28.84
N ARG A 461 -6.39 -16.36 29.03
CA ARG A 461 -5.82 -15.13 29.59
C ARG A 461 -5.24 -15.34 30.97
#